data_AF-A0A962JJT4-F1
#
_entry.id   AF-A0A962JJT4-F1
#
_cell.length_a   1.000
_cell.length_b   1.000
_cell.length_c   1.000
_cell.angle_alpha   90.00
_cell.angle_beta   90.00
_cell.angle_gamma   90.00
#
_symmetry.space_group_name_H-M   'P 1'
#
loop_
_entity.id
_entity.type
_entity.pdbx_description
1 polymer ?
#
loop_
_entity_poly.entity_id
_entity_poly.type
_entity_poly.pdbx_seq_one_letter_code
_entity_poly.pdbx_strand_id
1 'polypeptide(L)'
;MNTDIFTRFPANDKQQQEDELDQKNPAIRLYGRRFYKDQTPIEYLAELLLVFASAKKSSNDTDTLIEQGKFGFSLAIDDPCYYPEDRVALKLFSFFPSSKLETRHPIHHEAYKKATHLLAEQILPDEDMEQKEEAIRLLQGLFNGFVGVAKNRTWVTHSFLPVSSVFLSREVSWQHPKALKDNSIKDWKDSKKYLADNFRNFMGRGGELLFLQLANLFTDINTPEITKMLALPAYAHIKNIDINQLQNVLENSLKQMLTENMASLGGLVTLIEDTLSEFSLNDSLKKSSLGWVPACTTPEALLFATEMHNICCAKLNA
;
A
#
# COMPACT_ATOMS: atom_id res chain seq x y z
N MET A 1 -23.76 -22.23 -16.04
CA MET A 1 -23.25 -21.38 -17.13
C MET A 1 -21.78 -21.17 -16.87
N ASN A 2 -20.90 -21.38 -17.85
CA ASN A 2 -19.49 -21.03 -17.71
C ASN A 2 -19.42 -19.51 -17.67
N THR A 3 -19.04 -18.93 -16.54
CA THR A 3 -18.40 -17.60 -16.55
C THR A 3 -17.27 -17.71 -17.55
N ASP A 4 -17.28 -16.87 -18.59
CA ASP A 4 -16.16 -16.80 -19.52
C ASP A 4 -14.91 -16.50 -18.69
N ILE A 5 -13.93 -17.40 -18.74
CA ILE A 5 -12.66 -17.30 -17.99
C ILE A 5 -11.89 -16.02 -18.35
N PHE A 6 -12.28 -15.34 -19.43
CA PHE A 6 -11.71 -14.06 -19.85
C PHE A 6 -12.51 -12.84 -19.41
N THR A 7 -13.65 -13.02 -18.71
CA THR A 7 -14.37 -11.92 -18.09
C THR A 7 -13.47 -11.26 -17.05
N ARG A 8 -13.34 -9.94 -17.11
CA ARG A 8 -12.49 -9.17 -16.19
C ARG A 8 -13.31 -8.51 -15.09
N PHE A 9 -12.70 -8.39 -13.92
CA PHE A 9 -13.16 -7.55 -12.83
C PHE A 9 -12.07 -6.56 -12.43
N PRO A 10 -12.39 -5.26 -12.28
CA PRO A 10 -13.62 -4.60 -12.75
C PRO A 10 -13.71 -4.60 -14.29
N ALA A 11 -14.94 -4.67 -14.81
CA ALA A 11 -15.21 -4.62 -16.24
C ALA A 11 -15.20 -3.16 -16.72
N ASN A 12 -14.03 -2.62 -17.06
CA ASN A 12 -13.90 -1.22 -17.47
C ASN A 12 -13.47 -1.08 -18.93
N ASP A 13 -14.32 -0.45 -19.76
CA ASP A 13 -14.18 -0.34 -21.21
C ASP A 13 -13.00 0.54 -21.66
N LYS A 14 -12.43 1.38 -20.77
CA LYS A 14 -11.30 2.26 -21.11
C LYS A 14 -9.96 1.54 -21.31
N GLN A 15 -9.88 0.24 -21.07
CA GLN A 15 -8.66 -0.56 -21.24
C GLN A 15 -8.47 -1.15 -22.66
N GLN A 16 -9.36 -0.83 -23.61
CA GLN A 16 -9.38 -1.39 -24.98
C GLN A 16 -8.08 -1.27 -25.79
N GLN A 17 -7.20 -0.30 -25.51
CA GLN A 17 -5.88 -0.19 -26.19
C GLN A 17 -4.77 -1.05 -25.57
N GLU A 18 -4.90 -1.47 -24.31
CA GLU A 18 -3.93 -2.35 -23.63
C GLU A 18 -4.23 -3.84 -23.85
N ASP A 19 -5.36 -4.15 -24.49
CA ASP A 19 -5.92 -5.49 -24.64
C ASP A 19 -5.09 -6.42 -25.55
N GLU A 20 -4.45 -5.93 -26.60
CA GLU A 20 -3.75 -6.81 -27.55
C GLU A 20 -2.47 -7.43 -26.98
N LEU A 21 -1.79 -6.74 -26.05
CA LEU A 21 -0.56 -7.22 -25.43
C LEU A 21 -0.87 -8.13 -24.23
N ASP A 22 -1.83 -7.73 -23.40
CA ASP A 22 -2.26 -8.52 -22.25
C ASP A 22 -2.92 -9.85 -22.68
N GLN A 23 -3.64 -9.89 -23.81
CA GLN A 23 -4.20 -11.12 -24.38
C GLN A 23 -3.14 -12.10 -24.94
N LYS A 24 -1.92 -11.64 -25.22
CA LYS A 24 -0.84 -12.51 -25.72
C LYS A 24 -0.10 -13.24 -24.60
N ASN A 25 -0.17 -12.76 -23.37
CA ASN A 25 0.50 -13.37 -22.22
C ASN A 25 -0.47 -14.28 -21.43
N PRO A 26 -0.29 -15.61 -21.46
CA PRO A 26 -1.17 -16.54 -20.75
C PRO A 26 -1.21 -16.31 -19.23
N ALA A 27 -0.09 -15.87 -18.63
CA ALA A 27 -0.03 -15.62 -17.20
C ALA A 27 -0.88 -14.41 -16.80
N ILE A 28 -0.84 -13.34 -17.60
CA ILE A 28 -1.68 -12.14 -17.39
C ILE A 28 -3.15 -12.49 -17.55
N ARG A 29 -3.50 -13.33 -18.53
CA ARG A 29 -4.87 -13.81 -18.74
C ARG A 29 -5.41 -14.63 -17.57
N LEU A 30 -4.58 -15.46 -16.97
CA LEU A 30 -4.98 -16.39 -15.91
C LEU A 30 -4.95 -15.79 -14.51
N TYR A 31 -3.99 -14.90 -14.22
CA TYR A 31 -3.76 -14.39 -12.88
C TYR A 31 -4.05 -12.89 -12.73
N GLY A 32 -4.46 -12.24 -13.81
CA GLY A 32 -4.70 -10.81 -13.84
C GLY A 32 -3.44 -10.00 -14.12
N ARG A 33 -3.66 -8.72 -14.38
CA ARG A 33 -2.59 -7.79 -14.76
C ARG A 33 -1.85 -7.39 -13.51
N ARG A 34 -0.60 -7.85 -13.31
CA ARG A 34 0.10 -7.54 -12.07
C ARG A 34 1.10 -8.62 -11.61
N PHE A 35 0.68 -9.88 -11.54
CA PHE A 35 1.30 -10.90 -10.68
C PHE A 35 2.78 -11.17 -11.04
N TYR A 36 3.71 -10.88 -10.12
CA TYR A 36 5.15 -10.92 -10.39
C TYR A 36 5.94 -11.78 -9.38
N LYS A 37 6.67 -12.77 -9.90
CA LYS A 37 7.34 -13.81 -9.10
C LYS A 37 8.41 -13.34 -8.09
N ASP A 38 9.03 -12.18 -8.28
CA ASP A 38 10.13 -11.73 -7.40
C ASP A 38 9.66 -10.76 -6.30
N GLN A 39 8.35 -10.54 -6.15
CA GLN A 39 7.79 -9.75 -5.05
C GLN A 39 7.74 -10.57 -3.75
N THR A 40 8.14 -9.94 -2.64
CA THR A 40 8.18 -10.60 -1.34
C THR A 40 6.79 -10.66 -0.68
N PRO A 41 6.53 -11.62 0.22
CA PRO A 41 5.26 -11.67 0.97
C PRO A 41 4.93 -10.37 1.71
N ILE A 42 5.94 -9.67 2.25
CA ILE A 42 5.76 -8.39 2.93
C ILE A 42 5.26 -7.32 1.96
N GLU A 43 5.76 -7.30 0.73
CA GLU A 43 5.29 -6.34 -0.28
C GLU A 43 3.88 -6.64 -0.75
N TYR A 44 3.52 -7.92 -0.92
CA TYR A 44 2.13 -8.30 -1.22
C TYR A 44 1.19 -7.83 -0.11
N LEU A 45 1.55 -8.09 1.15
CA LEU A 45 0.75 -7.69 2.30
C LEU A 45 0.65 -6.17 2.42
N ALA A 46 1.78 -5.44 2.29
CA ALA A 46 1.78 -3.99 2.37
C ALA A 46 0.96 -3.35 1.26
N GLU A 47 1.02 -3.89 0.03
CA GLU A 47 0.24 -3.38 -1.10
C GLU A 47 -1.26 -3.70 -0.95
N LEU A 48 -1.63 -4.92 -0.55
CA LEU A 48 -3.01 -5.31 -0.24
C LEU A 48 -3.62 -4.36 0.81
N LEU A 49 -2.92 -4.19 1.94
CA LEU A 49 -3.37 -3.35 3.04
C LEU A 49 -3.37 -1.87 2.68
N LEU A 50 -2.43 -1.41 1.84
CA LEU A 50 -2.42 -0.04 1.33
C LEU A 50 -3.69 0.25 0.53
N VAL A 51 -4.06 -0.62 -0.42
CA VAL A 51 -5.29 -0.42 -1.21
C VAL A 51 -6.52 -0.49 -0.30
N PHE A 52 -6.57 -1.45 0.62
CA PHE A 52 -7.64 -1.60 1.60
C PHE A 52 -7.83 -0.33 2.46
N ALA A 53 -6.76 0.18 3.07
CA ALA A 53 -6.79 1.33 3.97
C ALA A 53 -6.92 2.68 3.27
N SER A 54 -6.64 2.76 1.97
CA SER A 54 -6.73 4.00 1.19
C SER A 54 -8.17 4.35 0.83
N ALA A 55 -8.42 5.65 0.68
CA ALA A 55 -9.68 6.14 0.14
C ALA A 55 -9.86 5.67 -1.31
N LYS A 56 -11.11 5.41 -1.69
CA LYS A 56 -11.50 4.91 -3.02
C LYS A 56 -12.56 5.84 -3.58
N LYS A 57 -12.64 5.94 -4.90
CA LYS A 57 -13.67 6.74 -5.56
C LYS A 57 -15.05 6.09 -5.34
N SER A 58 -16.02 6.89 -4.91
CA SER A 58 -17.44 6.51 -4.88
C SER A 58 -18.12 6.88 -6.21
N SER A 59 -19.16 6.15 -6.57
CA SER A 59 -19.98 6.41 -7.76
C SER A 59 -20.83 7.69 -7.66
N ASN A 60 -21.01 8.24 -6.46
CA ASN A 60 -21.84 9.42 -6.19
C ASN A 60 -21.00 10.62 -5.71
N ASP A 61 -20.52 11.39 -6.68
CA ASP A 61 -20.17 12.83 -6.69
C ASP A 61 -19.22 13.51 -5.67
N THR A 62 -18.52 14.50 -6.24
CA THR A 62 -17.77 15.69 -5.75
C THR A 62 -17.26 15.83 -4.30
N ASP A 63 -15.96 16.15 -4.24
CA ASP A 63 -15.25 17.01 -3.27
C ASP A 63 -14.96 16.55 -1.83
N THR A 64 -15.44 15.39 -1.38
CA THR A 64 -14.97 14.79 -0.10
C THR A 64 -14.28 13.45 -0.30
N LEU A 65 -13.21 13.49 -1.10
CA LEU A 65 -12.43 12.32 -1.55
C LEU A 65 -11.64 11.60 -0.43
N ILE A 66 -11.45 12.21 0.74
CA ILE A 66 -10.38 11.81 1.67
C ILE A 66 -10.76 10.61 2.55
N GLU A 67 -12.04 10.37 2.85
CA GLU A 67 -12.46 9.27 3.76
C GLU A 67 -13.34 8.19 3.11
N GLN A 68 -13.90 8.45 1.93
CA GLN A 68 -14.82 7.52 1.30
C GLN A 68 -14.11 6.21 0.87
N GLY A 69 -14.71 5.07 1.22
CA GLY A 69 -14.21 3.74 0.83
C GLY A 69 -12.93 3.28 1.54
N LYS A 70 -12.43 4.00 2.55
CA LYS A 70 -11.32 3.52 3.39
C LYS A 70 -11.72 2.28 4.18
N PHE A 71 -10.77 1.37 4.37
CA PHE A 71 -10.94 0.12 5.12
C PHE A 71 -12.11 -0.75 4.63
N GLY A 72 -12.34 -0.75 3.32
CA GLY A 72 -13.39 -1.54 2.68
C GLY A 72 -12.92 -2.19 1.38
N PHE A 73 -13.58 -3.28 1.01
CA PHE A 73 -13.35 -4.00 -0.25
C PHE A 73 -14.27 -3.53 -1.39
N SER A 74 -15.28 -2.71 -1.09
CA SER A 74 -16.17 -2.13 -2.10
C SER A 74 -15.43 -1.19 -3.06
N LEU A 75 -15.75 -1.30 -4.35
CA LEU A 75 -15.06 -0.58 -5.42
C LEU A 75 -16.04 -0.08 -6.49
N ALA A 76 -15.83 1.16 -6.97
CA ALA A 76 -16.51 1.66 -8.15
C ALA A 76 -15.98 0.99 -9.44
N ILE A 77 -16.88 0.49 -10.28
CA ILE A 77 -16.54 -0.33 -11.46
C ILE A 77 -16.10 0.55 -12.65
N ASP A 78 -16.64 1.75 -12.78
CA ASP A 78 -16.46 2.68 -13.90
C ASP A 78 -15.08 3.36 -13.93
N ASP A 79 -14.47 3.59 -12.76
CA ASP A 79 -13.15 4.20 -12.61
C ASP A 79 -12.47 3.69 -11.33
N PRO A 80 -12.00 2.43 -11.34
CA PRO A 80 -11.48 1.76 -10.16
C PRO A 80 -10.13 2.38 -9.78
N CYS A 81 -10.13 3.16 -8.70
CA CYS A 81 -8.95 3.83 -8.21
C CYS A 81 -8.96 4.04 -6.70
N TYR A 82 -7.77 4.27 -6.17
CA TYR A 82 -7.53 4.60 -4.77
C TYR A 82 -6.53 5.76 -4.64
N TYR A 83 -6.48 6.36 -3.45
CA TYR A 83 -5.69 7.56 -3.16
C TYR A 83 -4.74 7.30 -1.99
N PRO A 84 -3.56 6.68 -2.24
CA PRO A 84 -2.61 6.36 -1.19
C PRO A 84 -1.67 7.51 -0.87
N GLU A 85 -1.33 7.64 0.41
CA GLU A 85 -0.25 8.48 0.93
C GLU A 85 1.11 8.01 0.39
N ASP A 86 2.02 8.94 0.09
CA ASP A 86 3.38 8.59 -0.35
C ASP A 86 4.38 8.41 0.81
N ARG A 87 4.13 9.09 1.93
CA ARG A 87 4.95 9.07 3.16
C ARG A 87 6.44 9.35 2.87
N VAL A 88 6.74 10.18 1.87
CA VAL A 88 8.13 10.45 1.48
C VAL A 88 8.89 11.16 2.58
N ALA A 89 8.24 12.06 3.33
CA ALA A 89 8.86 12.75 4.46
C ALA A 89 9.22 11.77 5.61
N LEU A 90 8.29 10.89 5.99
CA LEU A 90 8.59 9.84 6.98
C LEU A 90 9.71 8.90 6.51
N LYS A 91 9.72 8.51 5.23
CA LYS A 91 10.80 7.69 4.64
C LYS A 91 12.14 8.41 4.62
N LEU A 92 12.16 9.71 4.34
CA LEU A 92 13.37 10.53 4.37
C LEU A 92 13.95 10.53 5.79
N PHE A 93 13.11 10.75 6.79
CA PHE A 93 13.51 10.71 8.19
C PHE A 93 14.03 9.33 8.62
N SER A 94 13.29 8.27 8.28
CA SER A 94 13.52 6.93 8.82
C SER A 94 14.61 6.14 8.09
N PHE A 95 14.65 6.23 6.75
CA PHE A 95 15.45 5.30 5.93
C PHE A 95 16.68 5.94 5.28
N PHE A 96 16.71 7.27 5.13
CA PHE A 96 17.89 7.94 4.60
C PHE A 96 19.18 7.65 5.42
N PRO A 97 19.19 7.72 6.76
CA PRO A 97 20.43 7.54 7.52
C PRO A 97 21.00 6.13 7.45
N SER A 98 20.15 5.11 7.22
CA SER A 98 20.53 3.70 7.06
C SER A 98 20.71 3.27 5.60
N SER A 99 20.43 4.16 4.63
CA SER A 99 20.54 3.84 3.21
C SER A 99 21.98 3.67 2.74
N LYS A 100 22.20 2.96 1.63
CA LYS A 100 23.55 2.82 1.06
C LYS A 100 24.09 4.15 0.55
N LEU A 101 25.36 4.45 0.84
CA LEU A 101 25.98 5.75 0.54
C LEU A 101 25.95 6.07 -0.96
N GLU A 102 26.22 5.08 -1.81
CA GLU A 102 26.23 5.22 -3.27
C GLU A 102 24.86 5.55 -3.87
N THR A 103 23.78 5.36 -3.11
CA THR A 103 22.41 5.67 -3.55
C THR A 103 21.94 7.07 -3.14
N ARG A 104 22.72 7.76 -2.29
CA ARG A 104 22.35 9.07 -1.73
C ARG A 104 22.68 10.17 -2.72
N HIS A 105 21.71 11.06 -2.94
CA HIS A 105 21.91 12.27 -3.72
C HIS A 105 22.23 13.44 -2.75
N PRO A 106 23.16 14.37 -3.08
CA PRO A 106 23.53 15.46 -2.18
C PRO A 106 22.34 16.29 -1.70
N ILE A 107 21.38 16.56 -2.57
CA ILE A 107 20.16 17.30 -2.21
C ILE A 107 19.32 16.57 -1.15
N HIS A 108 19.26 15.24 -1.18
CA HIS A 108 18.54 14.47 -0.17
C HIS A 108 19.27 14.48 1.17
N HIS A 109 20.60 14.58 1.16
CA HIS A 109 21.40 14.72 2.37
C HIS A 109 21.13 16.07 3.06
N GLU A 110 21.07 17.16 2.30
CA GLU A 110 20.73 18.47 2.85
C GLU A 110 19.26 18.54 3.32
N ALA A 111 18.33 17.93 2.57
CA ALA A 111 16.94 17.78 3.00
C ALA A 111 16.84 16.98 4.31
N TYR A 112 17.57 15.88 4.43
CA TYR A 112 17.61 15.08 5.65
C TYR A 112 18.16 15.86 6.85
N LYS A 113 19.26 16.60 6.71
CA LYS A 113 19.80 17.46 7.78
C LYS A 113 18.78 18.49 8.25
N LYS A 114 18.11 19.14 7.30
CA LYS A 114 17.06 20.13 7.61
C LYS A 114 15.88 19.46 8.32
N ALA A 115 15.45 18.28 7.86
CA ALA A 115 14.40 17.51 8.51
C ALA A 115 14.74 17.17 9.97
N THR A 116 15.96 16.70 10.25
CA THR A 116 16.38 16.41 11.63
C THR A 116 16.42 17.65 12.51
N HIS A 117 16.80 18.81 11.95
CA HIS A 117 16.78 20.08 12.68
C HIS A 117 15.35 20.52 13.02
N LEU A 118 14.43 20.50 12.05
CA LEU A 118 13.03 20.88 12.26
C LEU A 118 12.35 20.01 13.33
N LEU A 119 12.66 18.71 13.35
CA LEU A 119 12.14 17.81 14.39
C LEU A 119 12.76 18.08 15.76
N ALA A 120 14.05 18.40 15.83
CA ALA A 120 14.70 18.77 17.09
C ALA A 120 14.11 20.05 17.70
N GLU A 121 13.62 20.98 16.88
CA GLU A 121 12.89 22.18 17.34
C GLU A 121 11.53 21.86 17.98
N GLN A 122 10.95 20.68 17.71
CA GLN A 122 9.72 20.22 18.36
C GLN A 122 9.96 19.58 19.74
N ILE A 123 11.22 19.35 20.10
CA ILE A 123 11.60 18.81 21.41
C ILE A 123 11.72 19.96 22.42
N LEU A 124 11.44 19.67 23.69
CA LEU A 124 11.33 20.67 24.77
C LEU A 124 12.49 21.69 24.76
N PRO A 125 12.22 23.00 24.95
CA PRO A 125 13.24 24.04 24.88
C PRO A 125 14.37 23.90 25.91
N ASP A 126 14.07 23.30 27.07
CA ASP A 126 14.99 23.18 28.20
C ASP A 126 15.98 22.02 28.05
N GLU A 127 15.81 21.17 27.04
CA GLU A 127 16.77 20.11 26.70
C GLU A 127 17.98 20.68 25.95
N ASP A 128 19.16 20.19 26.30
CA ASP A 128 20.38 20.56 25.57
C ASP A 128 20.41 19.94 24.16
N MET A 129 21.31 20.43 23.30
CA MET A 129 21.39 19.94 21.92
C MET A 129 21.76 18.46 21.82
N GLU A 130 22.50 17.92 22.79
CA GLU A 130 22.90 16.51 22.80
C GLU A 130 21.69 15.61 23.06
N GLN A 131 20.84 15.97 24.02
CA GLN A 131 19.58 15.29 24.32
C GLN A 131 18.62 15.30 23.14
N LYS A 132 18.49 16.44 22.46
CA LYS A 132 17.66 16.56 21.24
C LYS A 132 18.16 15.65 20.12
N GLU A 133 19.48 15.65 19.87
CA GLU A 133 20.07 14.75 18.88
C GLU A 133 19.87 13.28 19.24
N GLU A 134 20.01 12.92 20.51
CA GLU A 134 19.80 11.55 20.99
C GLU A 134 18.34 11.11 20.82
N ALA A 135 17.38 11.96 21.19
CA ALA A 135 15.95 11.70 20.97
C ALA A 135 15.64 11.48 19.48
N ILE A 136 16.21 12.29 18.58
CA ILE A 136 16.08 12.09 17.13
C ILE A 136 16.65 10.73 16.70
N ARG A 137 17.84 10.35 17.18
CA ARG A 137 18.46 9.06 16.86
C ARG A 137 17.62 7.89 17.38
N LEU A 138 17.04 8.01 18.57
CA LEU A 138 16.15 6.99 19.14
C LEU A 138 14.87 6.83 18.31
N LEU A 139 14.26 7.93 17.87
CA LEU A 139 13.11 7.89 16.95
C LEU A 139 13.48 7.23 15.63
N GLN A 140 14.63 7.58 15.04
CA GLN A 140 15.11 6.93 13.81
C GLN A 140 15.37 5.44 14.01
N GLY A 141 15.97 5.05 15.14
CA GLY A 141 16.18 3.65 15.51
C GLY A 141 14.87 2.88 15.64
N LEU A 142 13.86 3.48 16.28
CA LEU A 142 12.51 2.93 16.40
C LEU A 142 11.90 2.66 15.02
N PHE A 143 11.86 3.66 14.13
CA PHE A 143 11.25 3.52 12.80
C PHE A 143 12.06 2.59 11.89
N ASN A 144 13.38 2.59 11.99
CA ASN A 144 14.22 1.66 11.27
C ASN A 144 14.03 0.20 11.75
N GLY A 145 13.56 0.00 12.99
CA GLY A 145 13.08 -1.30 13.48
C GLY A 145 11.84 -1.83 12.74
N PHE A 146 11.06 -0.96 12.09
CA PHE A 146 9.90 -1.31 11.27
C PHE A 146 10.24 -1.41 9.78
N VAL A 147 11.51 -1.53 9.37
CA VAL A 147 11.87 -1.79 7.98
C VAL A 147 11.29 -3.14 7.54
N GLY A 148 10.43 -3.13 6.53
CA GLY A 148 9.93 -4.34 5.87
C GLY A 148 10.85 -4.79 4.74
N VAL A 149 11.02 -3.93 3.73
CA VAL A 149 11.86 -4.23 2.56
C VAL A 149 12.78 -3.06 2.25
N ALA A 150 14.10 -3.31 2.26
CA ALA A 150 15.13 -2.29 2.01
C ALA A 150 16.29 -2.76 1.11
N LYS A 151 16.43 -4.07 0.87
CA LYS A 151 17.63 -4.64 0.25
C LYS A 151 17.78 -4.18 -1.21
N ASN A 152 18.97 -3.68 -1.55
CA ASN A 152 19.35 -3.21 -2.90
C ASN A 152 18.47 -2.08 -3.46
N ARG A 153 17.95 -1.24 -2.58
CA ARG A 153 17.01 -0.16 -2.90
C ARG A 153 17.52 1.18 -2.36
N THR A 154 17.16 2.26 -3.05
CA THR A 154 17.28 3.64 -2.54
C THR A 154 16.35 3.82 -1.33
N TRP A 155 16.68 4.73 -0.41
CA TRP A 155 15.88 4.96 0.81
C TRP A 155 14.38 5.15 0.54
N VAL A 156 14.02 5.85 -0.54
CA VAL A 156 12.61 6.17 -0.86
C VAL A 156 11.81 4.95 -1.37
N THR A 157 12.50 3.93 -1.87
CA THR A 157 11.91 2.65 -2.30
C THR A 157 11.85 1.61 -1.17
N HIS A 158 12.32 1.97 0.03
CA HIS A 158 12.12 1.12 1.20
C HIS A 158 10.65 1.17 1.62
N SER A 159 10.16 0.06 2.16
CA SER A 159 8.82 -0.04 2.72
C SER A 159 8.90 -0.39 4.20
N PHE A 160 8.02 0.21 4.99
CA PHE A 160 7.79 -0.23 6.37
C PHE A 160 7.07 -1.59 6.39
N LEU A 161 7.15 -2.29 7.51
CA LEU A 161 6.26 -3.40 7.83
C LEU A 161 4.82 -2.85 7.95
N PRO A 162 3.81 -3.56 7.41
CA PRO A 162 2.43 -3.08 7.39
C PRO A 162 1.72 -3.33 8.74
N VAL A 163 2.28 -2.80 9.82
CA VAL A 163 1.77 -2.98 11.20
C VAL A 163 0.68 -1.99 11.58
N SER A 164 0.56 -0.89 10.83
CA SER A 164 -0.48 0.13 10.99
C SER A 164 -0.68 0.90 9.69
N SER A 165 -1.86 1.50 9.52
CA SER A 165 -2.19 2.31 8.35
C SER A 165 -1.23 3.49 8.12
N VAL A 166 -0.64 4.05 9.18
CA VAL A 166 0.33 5.16 9.07
C VAL A 166 1.67 4.75 8.45
N PHE A 167 1.99 3.45 8.45
CA PHE A 167 3.19 2.89 7.83
C PHE A 167 2.98 2.47 6.37
N LEU A 168 1.73 2.43 5.92
CA LEU A 168 1.39 2.11 4.55
C LEU A 168 1.69 3.32 3.67
N SER A 169 2.41 3.07 2.58
CA SER A 169 2.86 4.12 1.68
C SER A 169 2.93 3.61 0.25
N ARG A 170 2.64 4.52 -0.69
CA ARG A 170 2.87 4.29 -2.11
C ARG A 170 4.34 3.99 -2.37
N GLU A 171 4.60 3.16 -3.39
CA GLU A 171 5.94 3.07 -3.95
C GLU A 171 6.33 4.38 -4.62
N VAL A 172 7.50 4.89 -4.23
CA VAL A 172 8.17 5.99 -4.91
C VAL A 172 9.58 5.53 -5.25
N SER A 173 10.00 5.77 -6.48
CA SER A 173 11.30 5.39 -7.03
C SER A 173 12.15 6.62 -7.34
N TRP A 174 13.42 6.60 -6.94
CA TRP A 174 14.38 7.65 -7.27
C TRP A 174 15.06 7.39 -8.61
N GLN A 175 14.91 8.28 -9.59
CA GLN A 175 15.54 8.21 -10.90
C GLN A 175 17.02 8.66 -10.87
N HIS A 176 17.84 7.98 -10.06
CA HIS A 176 19.22 8.38 -9.75
C HIS A 176 20.07 8.73 -10.99
N PRO A 177 20.14 7.90 -12.06
CA PRO A 177 21.00 8.20 -13.21
C PRO A 177 20.58 9.43 -14.01
N LYS A 178 19.29 9.79 -13.98
CA LYS A 178 18.77 10.99 -14.65
C LYS A 178 19.02 12.23 -13.80
N ALA A 179 18.81 12.12 -12.50
CA ALA A 179 19.06 13.21 -11.57
C ALA A 179 20.54 13.62 -11.52
N LEU A 180 21.47 12.66 -11.55
CA LEU A 180 22.91 12.94 -11.57
C LEU A 180 23.37 13.74 -12.80
N LYS A 181 22.60 13.71 -13.90
CA LYS A 181 22.92 14.43 -15.14
C LYS A 181 22.28 15.81 -15.20
N ASP A 182 21.44 16.14 -14.24
CA ASP A 182 20.68 17.39 -14.24
C ASP A 182 21.27 18.39 -13.24
N ASN A 183 22.03 19.35 -13.79
CA ASN A 183 22.64 20.43 -13.02
C ASN A 183 21.62 21.49 -12.54
N SER A 184 20.34 21.39 -12.93
CA SER A 184 19.30 22.32 -12.48
C SER A 184 18.76 22.01 -11.08
N ILE A 185 19.07 20.84 -10.51
CA ILE A 185 18.60 20.46 -9.17
C ILE A 185 19.37 21.22 -8.10
N LYS A 186 18.75 22.23 -7.47
CA LYS A 186 19.39 23.05 -6.43
C LYS A 186 18.86 22.76 -5.03
N ASP A 187 17.63 22.28 -4.93
CA ASP A 187 16.96 22.01 -3.67
C ASP A 187 16.01 20.82 -3.76
N TRP A 188 15.32 20.54 -2.65
CA TRP A 188 14.31 19.48 -2.55
C TRP A 188 13.19 19.64 -3.59
N LYS A 189 12.72 20.87 -3.83
CA LYS A 189 11.62 21.14 -4.75
C LYS A 189 12.01 20.78 -6.18
N ASP A 190 13.22 21.12 -6.59
CA ASP A 190 13.74 20.75 -7.91
C ASP A 190 13.93 19.24 -8.07
N SER A 191 14.23 18.52 -6.99
CA SER A 191 14.47 17.07 -7.04
C SER A 191 13.19 16.25 -7.18
N LYS A 192 12.02 16.78 -6.76
CA LYS A 192 10.72 16.09 -6.82
C LYS A 192 10.41 15.48 -8.18
N LYS A 193 10.81 16.13 -9.28
CA LYS A 193 10.58 15.63 -10.66
C LYS A 193 11.24 14.27 -10.97
N TYR A 194 12.20 13.84 -10.14
CA TYR A 194 12.90 12.56 -10.26
C TYR A 194 12.44 11.51 -9.23
N LEU A 195 11.52 11.88 -8.33
CA LEU A 195 10.78 10.97 -7.47
C LEU A 195 9.53 10.49 -8.21
N ALA A 196 9.62 9.31 -8.81
CA ALA A 196 8.55 8.74 -9.61
C ALA A 196 7.64 7.84 -8.79
N ASP A 197 6.35 8.13 -8.82
CA ASP A 197 5.30 7.48 -8.04
C ASP A 197 4.39 6.57 -8.89
N ASN A 198 4.78 6.31 -10.14
CA ASN A 198 3.98 5.60 -11.14
C ASN A 198 4.69 4.39 -11.76
N PHE A 199 5.98 4.17 -11.48
CA PHE A 199 6.73 3.07 -12.09
C PHE A 199 6.30 1.69 -11.60
N ARG A 200 5.78 1.61 -10.36
CA ARG A 200 5.33 0.36 -9.76
C ARG A 200 6.37 -0.74 -9.93
N ASN A 201 7.64 -0.45 -9.63
CA ASN A 201 8.74 -1.39 -9.83
C ASN A 201 8.69 -2.54 -8.81
N PHE A 202 8.08 -2.30 -7.65
CA PHE A 202 8.10 -3.17 -6.48
C PHE A 202 6.71 -3.38 -5.85
N MET A 203 5.91 -2.33 -5.73
CA MET A 203 4.50 -2.36 -5.29
C MET A 203 3.60 -1.95 -6.44
N GLY A 204 2.53 -2.70 -6.67
CA GLY A 204 1.68 -2.59 -7.86
C GLY A 204 1.76 -3.82 -8.75
N ARG A 205 2.16 -4.96 -8.19
CA ARG A 205 2.47 -6.21 -8.90
C ARG A 205 1.94 -7.48 -8.21
N GLY A 206 1.14 -7.36 -7.17
CA GLY A 206 0.40 -8.54 -6.67
C GLY A 206 -0.49 -8.34 -5.46
N GLY A 207 -0.15 -7.45 -4.52
CA GLY A 207 -1.05 -7.16 -3.40
C GLY A 207 -2.35 -6.47 -3.85
N GLU A 208 -2.25 -5.60 -4.86
CA GLU A 208 -3.41 -5.00 -5.53
C GLU A 208 -4.30 -6.06 -6.19
N LEU A 209 -3.72 -7.15 -6.72
CA LEU A 209 -4.49 -8.25 -7.28
C LEU A 209 -5.23 -9.03 -6.20
N LEU A 210 -4.59 -9.32 -5.08
CA LEU A 210 -5.24 -9.95 -3.92
C LEU A 210 -6.41 -9.09 -3.42
N PHE A 211 -6.24 -7.76 -3.39
CA PHE A 211 -7.33 -6.84 -3.07
C PHE A 211 -8.48 -6.97 -4.08
N LEU A 212 -8.17 -6.95 -5.38
CA LEU A 212 -9.18 -7.04 -6.44
C LEU A 212 -9.91 -8.39 -6.44
N GLN A 213 -9.24 -9.49 -6.10
CA GLN A 213 -9.87 -10.80 -5.93
C GLN A 213 -10.90 -10.78 -4.79
N LEU A 214 -10.58 -10.17 -3.65
CA LEU A 214 -11.51 -9.98 -2.54
C LEU A 214 -12.66 -9.04 -2.90
N ALA A 215 -12.39 -7.93 -3.58
CA ALA A 215 -13.42 -7.01 -4.08
C ALA A 215 -14.37 -7.70 -5.06
N ASN A 216 -13.85 -8.55 -5.95
CA ASN A 216 -14.65 -9.37 -6.86
C ASN A 216 -15.55 -10.35 -6.09
N LEU A 217 -14.97 -11.10 -5.13
CA LEU A 217 -15.70 -12.02 -4.26
C LEU A 217 -16.88 -11.33 -3.55
N PHE A 218 -16.65 -10.15 -2.98
CA PHE A 218 -17.66 -9.44 -2.20
C PHE A 218 -18.66 -8.66 -3.05
N THR A 219 -18.48 -8.60 -4.38
CA THR A 219 -19.52 -8.09 -5.29
C THR A 219 -20.72 -9.04 -5.34
N ASP A 220 -20.45 -10.35 -5.40
CA ASP A 220 -21.46 -11.40 -5.25
C ASP A 220 -20.80 -12.67 -4.68
N ILE A 221 -21.04 -12.93 -3.39
CA ILE A 221 -20.48 -14.10 -2.73
C ILE A 221 -21.30 -15.37 -2.96
N ASN A 222 -22.51 -15.26 -3.50
CA ASN A 222 -23.45 -16.36 -3.68
C ASN A 222 -23.46 -16.91 -5.11
N THR A 223 -22.30 -16.84 -5.78
CA THR A 223 -22.15 -17.37 -7.14
C THR A 223 -22.36 -18.89 -7.21
N PRO A 224 -22.80 -19.43 -8.37
CA PRO A 224 -22.91 -20.86 -8.59
C PRO A 224 -21.59 -21.62 -8.39
N GLU A 225 -20.46 -21.00 -8.72
CA GLU A 225 -19.11 -21.55 -8.57
C GLU A 225 -18.77 -21.77 -7.09
N ILE A 226 -19.03 -20.78 -6.24
CA ILE A 226 -18.86 -20.88 -4.78
C ILE A 226 -19.77 -21.95 -4.21
N THR A 227 -21.05 -21.95 -4.63
CA THR A 227 -22.02 -22.95 -4.15
C THR A 227 -21.58 -24.38 -4.48
N LYS A 228 -21.07 -24.61 -5.69
CA LYS A 228 -20.51 -25.91 -6.10
C LYS A 228 -19.26 -26.27 -5.30
N MET A 229 -18.35 -25.32 -5.07
CA MET A 229 -17.14 -25.54 -4.28
C MET A 229 -17.50 -25.98 -2.85
N LEU A 230 -18.40 -25.24 -2.18
CA LEU A 230 -18.81 -25.51 -0.80
C LEU A 230 -19.56 -26.85 -0.62
N ALA A 231 -20.13 -27.40 -1.69
CA ALA A 231 -20.74 -28.73 -1.66
C ALA A 231 -19.72 -29.87 -1.55
N LEU A 232 -18.46 -29.65 -1.96
CA LEU A 232 -17.43 -30.68 -1.94
C LEU A 232 -16.91 -30.94 -0.50
N PRO A 233 -16.69 -32.21 -0.11
CA PRO A 233 -16.21 -32.55 1.24
C PRO A 233 -14.88 -31.88 1.62
N ALA A 234 -14.00 -31.60 0.65
CA ALA A 234 -12.71 -30.94 0.88
C ALA A 234 -12.83 -29.55 1.52
N TYR A 235 -13.97 -28.86 1.32
CA TYR A 235 -14.23 -27.51 1.83
C TYR A 235 -15.18 -27.49 3.02
N ALA A 236 -15.37 -28.63 3.71
CA ALA A 236 -16.23 -28.71 4.88
C ALA A 236 -15.84 -27.74 6.02
N HIS A 237 -14.54 -27.39 6.12
CA HIS A 237 -14.03 -26.44 7.12
C HIS A 237 -14.60 -25.02 6.97
N ILE A 238 -15.01 -24.62 5.76
CA ILE A 238 -15.59 -23.29 5.48
C ILE A 238 -17.05 -23.22 5.93
N LYS A 239 -17.75 -24.34 6.04
CA LYS A 239 -19.19 -24.37 6.39
C LYS A 239 -19.51 -23.80 7.76
N ASN A 240 -18.51 -23.72 8.64
CA ASN A 240 -18.64 -23.13 9.98
C ASN A 240 -18.51 -21.59 9.97
N ILE A 241 -18.19 -21.00 8.83
CA ILE A 241 -18.04 -19.55 8.65
C ILE A 241 -19.31 -19.03 7.98
N ASP A 242 -19.92 -18.00 8.56
CA ASP A 242 -20.98 -17.27 7.89
C ASP A 242 -20.40 -16.40 6.78
N ILE A 243 -20.34 -16.96 5.57
CA ILE A 243 -19.78 -16.28 4.41
C ILE A 243 -20.46 -14.94 4.12
N ASN A 244 -21.76 -14.78 4.44
CA ASN A 244 -22.47 -13.52 4.20
C ASN A 244 -22.01 -12.39 5.14
N GLN A 245 -21.44 -12.73 6.29
CA GLN A 245 -20.85 -11.78 7.24
C GLN A 245 -19.34 -11.61 7.04
N LEU A 246 -18.71 -12.45 6.21
CA LEU A 246 -17.26 -12.51 6.06
C LEU A 246 -16.64 -11.17 5.68
N GLN A 247 -17.28 -10.42 4.77
CA GLN A 247 -16.83 -9.07 4.40
C GLN A 247 -16.78 -8.16 5.62
N ASN A 248 -17.90 -7.99 6.32
CA ASN A 248 -18.01 -7.10 7.47
C ASN A 248 -17.02 -7.49 8.58
N VAL A 249 -16.88 -8.78 8.86
CA VAL A 249 -15.95 -9.28 9.88
C VAL A 249 -14.50 -8.98 9.51
N LEU A 250 -14.10 -9.21 8.25
CA LEU A 250 -12.76 -8.91 7.77
C LEU A 250 -12.47 -7.42 7.75
N GLU A 251 -13.37 -6.61 7.20
CA GLU A 251 -13.22 -5.15 7.14
C GLU A 251 -13.02 -4.56 8.54
N ASN A 252 -13.85 -4.98 9.51
CA ASN A 252 -13.72 -4.53 10.89
C ASN A 252 -12.44 -5.02 11.56
N SER A 253 -12.10 -6.31 11.42
CA SER A 253 -10.90 -6.88 12.05
C SER A 253 -9.61 -6.26 11.52
N LEU A 254 -9.49 -6.11 10.19
CA LEU A 254 -8.33 -5.50 9.56
C LEU A 254 -8.22 -4.01 9.89
N LYS A 255 -9.35 -3.29 9.90
CA LYS A 255 -9.39 -1.90 10.34
C LYS A 255 -8.86 -1.79 11.77
N GLN A 256 -9.41 -2.58 12.68
CA GLN A 256 -9.01 -2.61 14.08
C GLN A 256 -7.51 -2.86 14.23
N MET A 257 -6.98 -3.89 13.55
CA MET A 257 -5.56 -4.21 13.56
C MET A 257 -4.68 -3.05 13.07
N LEU A 258 -5.11 -2.34 12.02
CA LEU A 258 -4.35 -1.25 11.41
C LEU A 258 -4.44 0.07 12.17
N THR A 259 -5.48 0.29 12.96
CA THR A 259 -5.71 1.57 13.67
C THR A 259 -5.42 1.50 15.17
N GLU A 260 -5.67 0.37 15.84
CA GLU A 260 -5.63 0.30 17.30
C GLU A 260 -4.29 -0.21 17.85
N ASN A 261 -3.68 -1.21 17.20
CA ASN A 261 -2.50 -1.90 17.74
C ASN A 261 -1.25 -1.01 17.93
N MET A 262 -1.17 0.12 17.23
CA MET A 262 -0.01 1.02 17.21
C MET A 262 -0.43 2.50 17.29
N ALA A 263 -1.54 2.80 17.97
CA ALA A 263 -2.09 4.16 18.03
C ALA A 263 -1.09 5.21 18.54
N SER A 264 -0.25 4.84 19.52
CA SER A 264 0.81 5.71 20.05
C SER A 264 1.89 6.04 19.02
N LEU A 265 2.31 5.07 18.20
CA LEU A 265 3.21 5.34 17.06
C LEU A 265 2.53 6.21 16.00
N GLY A 266 1.21 6.10 15.84
CA GLY A 266 0.43 6.97 14.98
C GLY A 266 0.65 8.46 15.29
N GLY A 267 0.64 8.82 16.58
CA GLY A 267 0.92 10.20 17.01
C GLY A 267 2.32 10.69 16.63
N LEU A 268 3.34 9.83 16.74
CA LEU A 268 4.71 10.16 16.33
C LEU A 268 4.83 10.32 14.82
N VAL A 269 4.17 9.45 14.04
CA VAL A 269 4.16 9.56 12.57
C VAL A 269 3.48 10.85 12.14
N THR A 270 2.34 11.21 12.74
CA THR A 270 1.65 12.48 12.45
C THR A 270 2.54 13.67 12.78
N LEU A 271 3.19 13.70 13.94
CA LEU A 271 4.14 14.74 14.30
C LEU A 271 5.24 14.89 13.24
N ILE A 272 5.81 13.78 12.77
CA ILE A 272 6.87 13.78 11.76
C ILE A 272 6.36 14.30 10.43
N GLU A 273 5.25 13.77 9.91
CA GLU A 273 4.70 14.16 8.62
C GLU A 273 4.26 15.63 8.60
N ASP A 274 3.66 16.13 9.68
CA ASP A 274 3.24 17.53 9.79
C ASP A 274 4.46 18.47 9.85
N THR A 275 5.44 18.16 10.71
CA THR A 275 6.68 18.94 10.85
C THR A 275 7.49 18.96 9.56
N LEU A 276 7.47 17.85 8.82
CA LEU A 276 8.24 17.65 7.60
C LEU A 276 7.42 17.82 6.32
N SER A 277 6.27 18.49 6.41
CA SER A 277 5.34 18.69 5.27
C SER A 277 5.99 19.34 4.05
N GLU A 278 7.04 20.15 4.21
CA GLU A 278 7.82 20.71 3.09
C GLU A 278 8.55 19.63 2.26
N PHE A 279 8.79 18.46 2.85
CA PHE A 279 9.41 17.29 2.22
C PHE A 279 8.39 16.28 1.66
N SER A 280 7.09 16.58 1.73
CA SER A 280 6.06 15.79 1.03
C SER A 280 6.33 15.76 -0.48
N LEU A 281 5.94 14.69 -1.16
CA LEU A 281 6.09 14.63 -2.62
C LEU A 281 4.99 15.43 -3.33
N ASN A 282 3.74 15.23 -2.94
CA ASN A 282 2.57 15.88 -3.54
C ASN A 282 1.82 16.70 -2.49
N ASP A 283 1.32 17.88 -2.87
CA ASP A 283 0.52 18.75 -1.98
C ASP A 283 -0.86 18.14 -1.66
N SER A 284 -1.32 17.19 -2.49
CA SER A 284 -2.57 16.46 -2.32
C SER A 284 -2.39 15.00 -2.70
N LEU A 285 -3.22 14.13 -2.12
CA LEU A 285 -3.28 12.72 -2.48
C LEU A 285 -3.46 12.52 -3.98
N LYS A 286 -2.53 11.78 -4.59
CA LYS A 286 -2.58 11.47 -6.02
C LYS A 286 -3.43 10.24 -6.30
N LYS A 287 -4.15 10.23 -7.42
CA LYS A 287 -4.87 9.05 -7.88
C LYS A 287 -3.91 7.90 -8.24
N SER A 288 -4.28 6.68 -7.87
CA SER A 288 -3.67 5.43 -8.35
C SER A 288 -4.76 4.56 -8.98
N SER A 289 -4.61 4.24 -10.27
CA SER A 289 -5.51 3.32 -10.97
C SER A 289 -5.28 1.87 -10.54
N LEU A 290 -6.36 1.12 -10.39
CA LEU A 290 -6.29 -0.33 -10.17
C LEU A 290 -6.20 -1.07 -11.50
N GLY A 291 -5.56 -2.24 -11.47
CA GLY A 291 -5.55 -3.19 -12.58
C GLY A 291 -6.86 -3.97 -12.72
N TRP A 292 -6.76 -5.24 -13.10
CA TRP A 292 -7.89 -6.15 -13.23
C TRP A 292 -7.49 -7.58 -12.88
N VAL A 293 -8.47 -8.38 -12.44
CA VAL A 293 -8.39 -9.83 -12.19
C VAL A 293 -9.43 -10.57 -13.03
N PRO A 294 -9.25 -11.86 -13.35
CA PRO A 294 -10.31 -12.64 -13.97
C PRO A 294 -11.49 -12.78 -13.00
N ALA A 295 -12.71 -12.58 -13.47
CA ALA A 295 -13.90 -12.66 -12.64
C ALA A 295 -14.12 -14.07 -12.08
N CYS A 296 -13.56 -15.11 -12.73
CA CYS A 296 -13.67 -16.50 -12.29
C CYS A 296 -12.83 -16.85 -11.07
N THR A 297 -12.00 -15.94 -10.53
CA THR A 297 -11.14 -16.23 -9.35
C THR A 297 -11.87 -16.15 -8.00
N THR A 298 -13.20 -16.11 -8.00
CA THR A 298 -13.99 -16.02 -6.75
C THR A 298 -13.80 -17.24 -5.82
N PRO A 299 -13.61 -18.49 -6.31
CA PRO A 299 -13.32 -19.61 -5.41
C PRO A 299 -11.99 -19.44 -4.67
N GLU A 300 -10.92 -19.05 -5.37
CA GLU A 300 -9.61 -18.78 -4.77
C GLU A 300 -9.67 -17.61 -3.79
N ALA A 301 -10.42 -16.56 -4.14
CA ALA A 301 -10.64 -15.42 -3.27
C ALA A 301 -11.37 -15.82 -1.97
N LEU A 302 -12.35 -16.73 -2.04
CA LEU A 302 -13.06 -17.21 -0.85
C LEU A 302 -12.15 -18.01 0.08
N LEU A 303 -11.25 -18.84 -0.46
CA LEU A 303 -10.23 -19.53 0.33
C LEU A 303 -9.30 -18.53 1.00
N PHE A 304 -8.84 -17.52 0.26
CA PHE A 304 -7.99 -16.48 0.80
C PHE A 304 -8.68 -15.67 1.91
N ALA A 305 -9.92 -15.25 1.69
CA ALA A 305 -10.74 -14.55 2.68
C ALA A 305 -10.98 -15.39 3.94
N THR A 306 -11.20 -16.70 3.77
CA THR A 306 -11.37 -17.65 4.88
C THR A 306 -10.09 -17.76 5.73
N GLU A 307 -8.93 -17.89 5.10
CA GLU A 307 -7.65 -17.94 5.83
C GLU A 307 -7.33 -16.61 6.52
N MET A 308 -7.61 -15.48 5.86
CA MET A 308 -7.51 -14.16 6.50
C MET A 308 -8.41 -14.05 7.73
N HIS A 309 -9.64 -14.56 7.64
CA HIS A 309 -10.58 -14.57 8.75
C HIS A 309 -10.07 -15.43 9.90
N ASN A 310 -9.55 -16.64 9.59
CA ASN A 310 -8.96 -17.52 10.60
C ASN A 310 -7.79 -16.84 11.33
N ILE A 311 -6.93 -16.11 10.60
CA ILE A 311 -5.81 -15.35 11.19
C ILE A 311 -6.35 -14.20 12.08
N CYS A 312 -7.34 -13.45 11.60
CA CYS A 312 -7.94 -12.33 12.37
C CYS A 312 -8.64 -12.83 13.65
N CYS A 313 -9.27 -14.00 13.60
CA CYS A 313 -9.95 -14.61 14.74
C CYS A 313 -9.01 -15.43 15.64
N ALA A 314 -7.78 -15.69 15.21
CA ALA A 314 -6.80 -16.42 16.00
C ALA A 314 -6.42 -15.57 17.21
N LYS A 315 -7.05 -15.86 18.35
CA LYS A 315 -6.61 -15.34 19.63
C LYS A 315 -5.25 -15.95 19.92
N LEU A 316 -4.21 -15.13 19.89
CA LEU A 316 -2.98 -15.45 20.60
C LEU A 316 -3.37 -15.46 22.08
N ASN A 317 -3.63 -16.65 22.63
CA ASN A 317 -3.71 -16.82 24.07
C ASN A 317 -2.29 -16.54 24.60
N ALA A 318 -2.05 -15.27 24.96
CA ALA A 318 -0.89 -14.83 25.71
C ALA A 318 -1.14 -15.03 27.21
#